data_AF-A0A6B3GSB4-F1
#
_entry.id   AF-A0A6B3GSB4-F1
#
_cell.length_a   1.000
_cell.length_b   1.000
_cell.length_c   1.000
_cell.angle_alpha   90.00
_cell.angle_beta   90.00
_cell.angle_gamma   90.00
#
_symmetry.space_group_name_H-M   'P 1'
#
loop_
_entity.id
_entity.type
_entity.pdbx_description
1 polymer ?
#
loop_
_entity_poly.entity_id
_entity_poly.type
_entity_poly.pdbx_seq_one_letter_code
_entity_poly.pdbx_strand_id
1 'polypeptide(L)'
;AGAGRAVASVGVAGSGTMASGIAEVFAKAGYGVVLAARTQEKADLAKGRIAKSLERSVSKGRLSAGARDETLARITAAGSLDAFAEVDLAVEAVAEDLEV
;
A
#
# COMPACT_ATOMS: atom_id res chain seq x y z
N ALA A 1 10.90 13.40 25.73
CA ALA A 1 10.02 12.74 24.75
C ALA A 1 10.37 11.27 24.70
N GLY A 2 9.42 10.36 24.94
CA GLY A 2 9.68 8.93 24.79
C GLY A 2 9.94 8.61 23.31
N ALA A 3 10.89 7.71 23.03
CA ALA A 3 11.09 7.22 21.67
C ALA A 3 9.80 6.52 21.20
N GLY A 4 9.31 6.87 20.01
CA GLY A 4 8.12 6.23 19.43
C GLY A 4 8.36 4.74 19.17
N ARG A 5 7.28 3.95 19.13
CA ARG A 5 7.32 2.53 18.75
C ARG A 5 7.85 2.39 17.32
N ALA A 6 8.74 1.42 17.09
CA ALA A 6 9.22 1.08 15.76
C ALA A 6 8.09 0.47 14.89
N VAL A 7 8.07 0.85 13.61
CA VAL A 7 7.12 0.34 12.60
C VAL A 7 7.93 -0.39 11.54
N ALA A 8 7.56 -1.63 11.23
CA ALA A 8 8.13 -2.43 10.14
C ALA A 8 7.09 -2.75 9.06
N SER A 9 5.82 -2.81 9.43
CA SER A 9 4.70 -3.18 8.58
C SER A 9 3.52 -2.21 8.67
N VAL A 10 2.89 -1.93 7.54
CA VAL A 10 1.78 -0.98 7.41
C VAL A 10 0.59 -1.62 6.71
N GLY A 11 -0.58 -1.60 7.34
CA GLY A 11 -1.86 -1.90 6.70
C GLY A 11 -2.47 -0.65 6.09
N VAL A 12 -2.87 -0.68 4.82
CA VAL A 12 -3.60 0.39 4.14
C VAL A 12 -4.97 -0.13 3.71
N ALA A 13 -6.03 0.41 4.31
CA ALA A 13 -7.40 -0.02 4.05
C ALA A 13 -8.04 0.88 2.98
N GLY A 14 -8.38 0.30 1.83
CA GLY A 14 -9.01 0.98 0.71
C GLY A 14 -8.45 0.56 -0.63
N SER A 15 -9.22 0.81 -1.70
CA SER A 15 -8.82 0.48 -3.08
C SER A 15 -8.78 1.70 -4.01
N GLY A 16 -8.98 2.90 -3.45
CA GLY A 16 -9.02 4.16 -4.19
C GLY A 16 -7.64 4.73 -4.51
N THR A 17 -7.62 5.92 -5.11
CA THR A 17 -6.40 6.65 -5.45
C THR A 17 -5.56 6.98 -4.22
N MET A 18 -6.20 7.42 -3.12
CA MET A 18 -5.53 7.73 -1.86
C MET A 18 -4.84 6.49 -1.28
N ALA A 19 -5.58 5.39 -1.11
CA ALA A 19 -5.02 4.12 -0.62
C ALA A 19 -3.84 3.64 -1.47
N SER A 20 -3.95 3.72 -2.80
CA SER A 20 -2.87 3.34 -3.71
C SER A 20 -1.63 4.23 -3.54
N GLY A 21 -1.81 5.55 -3.41
CA GLY A 21 -0.71 6.49 -3.21
C GLY A 21 -0.01 6.32 -1.85
N ILE A 22 -0.79 6.13 -0.79
CA ILE A 22 -0.28 5.88 0.56
C ILE A 22 0.55 4.59 0.58
N ALA A 23 0.01 3.49 0.03
CA ALA A 23 0.70 2.22 -0.07
C ALA A 23 2.00 2.32 -0.90
N GLU A 24 1.97 3.06 -2.02
CA GLU A 24 3.17 3.30 -2.84
C GLU A 24 4.27 4.04 -2.04
N VAL A 25 3.91 5.07 -1.28
CA VAL A 25 4.87 5.85 -0.49
C VAL A 25 5.54 4.99 0.59
N PHE A 26 4.77 4.20 1.35
CA PHE A 26 5.33 3.31 2.36
C PHE A 26 6.22 2.22 1.74
N ALA A 27 5.78 1.59 0.65
CA ALA A 27 6.55 0.56 -0.01
C ALA A 27 7.88 1.10 -0.56
N LYS A 28 7.88 2.31 -1.14
CA LYS A 28 9.10 2.99 -1.61
C LYS A 28 10.04 3.38 -0.47
N ALA A 29 9.49 3.66 0.71
CA ALA A 29 10.27 3.93 1.92
C ALA A 29 10.81 2.64 2.58
N GLY A 30 10.48 1.46 2.04
CA GLY A 30 11.05 0.18 2.46
C GLY A 30 10.17 -0.65 3.40
N TYR A 31 8.99 -0.17 3.78
CA TYR A 31 8.08 -0.87 4.67
C TYR A 31 7.35 -2.02 3.96
N GLY A 32 7.06 -3.09 4.70
CA GLY A 32 6.09 -4.09 4.25
C GLY A 32 4.69 -3.50 4.28
N VAL A 33 3.91 -3.67 3.22
CA VAL A 33 2.57 -3.07 3.10
C VAL A 33 1.52 -4.13 2.84
N VAL A 34 0.47 -4.16 3.64
CA VAL A 34 -0.75 -4.92 3.36
C VAL A 34 -1.80 -3.94 2.82
N LEU A 35 -2.13 -4.03 1.54
CA LEU A 35 -3.17 -3.23 0.90
C LEU A 35 -4.48 -4.02 0.90
N ALA A 36 -5.36 -3.71 1.84
CA ALA A 36 -6.61 -4.42 2.02
C ALA A 36 -7.79 -3.69 1.37
N ALA A 37 -8.70 -4.45 0.75
CA ALA A 37 -9.96 -3.95 0.24
C ALA A 37 -11.09 -4.94 0.56
N ARG A 38 -12.34 -4.54 0.27
CA ARG A 38 -13.53 -5.41 0.51
C ARG A 38 -13.53 -6.74 -0.23
N THR A 39 -12.72 -6.87 -1.29
CA THR A 39 -12.56 -8.11 -2.06
C THR A 39 -11.11 -8.21 -2.56
N GLN A 40 -10.63 -9.43 -2.79
CA GLN A 40 -9.29 -9.67 -3.33
C GLN A 40 -9.08 -8.94 -4.66
N GLU A 41 -10.09 -9.02 -5.55
CA GLU A 41 -10.08 -8.32 -6.84
C GLU A 41 -9.86 -6.81 -6.70
N LYS A 42 -10.53 -6.15 -5.74
CA LYS A 42 -10.36 -4.71 -5.51
C LYS A 42 -8.95 -4.37 -5.01
N ALA A 43 -8.38 -5.22 -4.16
CA ALA A 43 -7.02 -5.05 -3.67
C ALA A 43 -5.99 -5.24 -4.79
N ASP A 44 -6.17 -6.27 -5.64
CA ASP A 44 -5.31 -6.54 -6.78
C ASP A 44 -5.37 -5.40 -7.80
N LEU A 45 -6.57 -4.86 -8.08
CA LEU A 45 -6.73 -3.68 -8.94
C LEU A 45 -6.01 -2.46 -8.36
N ALA A 46 -6.04 -2.26 -7.04
CA ALA A 46 -5.32 -1.16 -6.39
C ALA A 46 -3.79 -1.36 -6.49
N LYS A 47 -3.28 -2.57 -6.22
CA LYS A 47 -1.86 -2.92 -6.45
C LYS A 47 -1.45 -2.74 -7.92
N GLY A 48 -2.33 -3.07 -8.86
CA GLY A 48 -2.13 -2.84 -10.29
C GLY A 48 -2.01 -1.36 -10.67
N ARG A 49 -2.74 -0.46 -9.99
CA ARG A 49 -2.58 1.00 -10.18
C ARG A 49 -1.20 1.47 -9.72
N ILE A 50 -0.70 0.93 -8.61
CA ILE A 50 0.65 1.19 -8.10
C ILE A 50 1.70 0.70 -9.10
N ALA A 51 1.55 -0.51 -9.64
CA ALA A 51 2.46 -1.03 -10.67
C ALA A 51 2.56 -0.09 -11.88
N LYS A 52 1.42 0.35 -12.43
CA LYS A 52 1.38 1.33 -13.53
C LYS A 52 2.00 2.67 -13.16
N SER A 53 1.89 3.12 -11.91
CA SER A 53 2.51 4.35 -11.42
C SER A 53 4.03 4.26 -11.39
N LEU A 54 4.55 3.14 -10.87
CA LEU A 54 5.98 2.88 -10.81
C LEU A 54 6.56 2.68 -12.21
N GLU A 55 5.88 1.98 -13.11
CA GLU A 55 6.26 1.85 -14.52
C GLU A 55 6.40 3.21 -15.21
N ARG A 56 5.46 4.14 -15.00
CA ARG A 56 5.56 5.51 -15.51
C ARG A 56 6.75 6.28 -14.89
N SER A 57 7.13 5.96 -13.65
CA SER A 57 8.32 6.56 -13.03
C SER A 57 9.60 6.01 -13.63
N VAL A 58 9.63 4.71 -13.96
CA VAL A 58 10.74 4.07 -14.68
C VAL A 58 10.89 4.64 -16.08
N SER A 59 9.81 4.76 -16.85
CA SER A 59 9.85 5.30 -18.22
C SER A 59 10.32 6.76 -18.28
N LYS A 60 10.13 7.51 -17.20
CA LYS A 60 10.62 8.89 -17.03
C LYS A 60 12.05 8.97 -16.46
N GLY A 61 12.73 7.84 -16.24
CA GLY A 61 14.07 7.79 -15.65
C GLY A 61 14.15 8.20 -14.18
N ARG A 62 13.02 8.25 -13.46
CA ARG A 62 12.94 8.67 -12.05
C ARG A 62 13.09 7.50 -11.07
N LEU A 63 13.02 6.26 -11.56
CA LEU A 63 13.11 5.03 -10.79
C LEU A 63 13.77 3.95 -11.66
N SER A 64 14.57 3.04 -11.07
CA SER A 64 15.08 1.88 -11.79
C SER A 64 14.04 0.76 -11.87
N ALA A 65 14.15 -0.14 -12.85
CA ALA A 65 13.30 -1.32 -12.93
C ALA A 65 13.41 -2.22 -11.70
N GLY A 66 14.63 -2.40 -11.16
CA GLY A 66 14.85 -3.15 -9.91
C GLY A 66 14.15 -2.51 -8.71
N ALA A 67 14.27 -1.18 -8.53
CA ALA A 67 13.59 -0.50 -7.44
C ALA A 67 12.06 -0.55 -7.56
N ARG A 68 11.51 -0.53 -8.78
CA ARG A 68 10.09 -0.81 -9.03
C ARG A 68 9.71 -2.21 -8.53
N ASP A 69 10.46 -3.23 -8.92
CA ASP A 69 10.14 -4.63 -8.59
C ASP A 69 10.22 -4.87 -7.08
N GLU A 70 11.26 -4.34 -6.42
CA GLU A 70 11.39 -4.37 -4.97
C GLU A 70 10.25 -3.63 -4.26
N THR A 71 9.81 -2.49 -4.79
CA THR A 71 8.66 -1.75 -4.24
C THR A 71 7.39 -2.59 -4.34
N LEU A 72 7.13 -3.21 -5.49
CA LEU A 72 5.93 -4.05 -5.69
C LEU A 72 5.95 -5.32 -4.86
N ALA A 73 7.13 -5.90 -4.63
CA ALA A 73 7.31 -7.08 -3.80
C ALA A 73 6.97 -6.83 -2.33
N ARG A 74 7.10 -5.59 -1.85
CA ARG A 74 6.71 -5.20 -0.48
C ARG A 74 5.21 -5.09 -0.27
N ILE A 75 4.40 -5.06 -1.34
CA ILE A 75 2.96 -4.85 -1.25
C ILE A 75 2.22 -6.19 -1.37
N THR A 76 1.53 -6.60 -0.32
CA THR A 76 0.61 -7.74 -0.30
C THR A 76 -0.82 -7.23 -0.46
N ALA A 77 -1.53 -7.68 -1.50
CA ALA A 77 -2.94 -7.35 -1.70
C ALA A 77 -3.82 -8.35 -0.95
N ALA A 78 -4.80 -7.86 -0.18
CA ALA A 78 -5.68 -8.69 0.64
C ALA A 78 -7.15 -8.33 0.47
N GLY A 79 -8.01 -9.35 0.37
CA GLY A 79 -9.46 -9.19 0.25
C GLY A 79 -10.22 -9.01 1.57
N SER A 80 -9.53 -8.89 2.69
CA SER A 80 -10.09 -8.72 4.03
C SER A 80 -9.15 -7.91 4.91
N LEU A 81 -9.71 -7.24 5.93
CA LEU A 81 -8.96 -6.59 7.00
C LEU A 81 -8.35 -7.59 7.99
N ASP A 82 -8.73 -8.87 7.96
CA ASP A 82 -8.11 -9.90 8.82
C ASP A 82 -6.59 -10.00 8.58
N ALA A 83 -6.13 -9.62 7.39
CA ALA A 83 -4.72 -9.54 7.04
C ALA A 83 -3.95 -8.44 7.82
N PHE A 84 -4.64 -7.60 8.60
CA PHE A 84 -4.03 -6.58 9.46
C PHE A 84 -3.66 -7.11 10.85
N ALA A 85 -3.90 -8.40 11.15
CA ALA A 85 -3.64 -8.97 12.47
C ALA A 85 -2.22 -8.67 13.01
N GLU A 86 -1.23 -8.62 12.12
CA GLU A 86 0.19 -8.46 12.48
C GLU A 86 0.80 -7.11 12.04
N VAL A 87 0.00 -6.15 11.55
CA VAL A 87 0.56 -4.86 11.09
C VAL A 87 0.84 -3.92 12.26
N ASP A 88 1.95 -3.18 12.20
CA ASP A 88 2.35 -2.25 13.26
C ASP A 88 1.56 -0.94 13.25
N LEU A 89 1.11 -0.53 12.05
CA LEU A 89 0.38 0.69 11.79
C LEU A 89 -0.71 0.44 10.75
N ALA A 90 -1.94 0.85 11.05
CA ALA A 90 -3.05 0.84 10.10
C ALA A 90 -3.37 2.26 9.63
N VAL A 91 -3.58 2.43 8.33
CA VAL A 91 -4.00 3.68 7.69
C VAL A 91 -5.28 3.42 6.92
N GLU A 92 -6.36 4.08 7.32
CA GLU A 92 -7.65 4.00 6.64
C GLU A 92 -7.73 5.08 5.54
N ALA A 93 -8.15 4.66 4.35
CA ALA A 93 -8.30 5.51 3.17
C ALA A 93 -9.48 5.00 2.31
N VAL A 94 -10.64 4.80 2.94
CA VAL A 94 -11.91 4.48 2.31
C VAL A 94 -12.68 5.77 1.96
N ALA A 95 -13.88 5.62 1.38
CA ALA A 95 -14.71 6.77 1.06
C ALA A 95 -15.20 7.43 2.36
N GLU A 96 -15.27 8.76 2.37
CA GLU A 96 -15.78 9.52 3.51
C GLU A 96 -17.31 9.39 3.56
N ASP A 97 -17.78 8.48 4.39
CA ASP A 97 -19.19 8.26 4.67
C ASP A 97 -19.32 7.82 6.14
N LEU A 98 -20.01 8.61 6.96
CA LEU A 98 -20.18 8.34 8.39
C LEU A 98 -21.19 7.22 8.66
N GLU A 99 -22.00 6.85 7.66
CA GLU A 99 -22.97 5.76 7.75
C GLU A 99 -22.38 4.41 7.29
N VAL A 100 -21.16 4.41 6.74
CA VAL A 100 -20.42 3.22 6.27
C VAL A 100 -19.38 2.76 7.27
#